data_AF-A0A261KWQ8-F1
#
_entry.id   AF-A0A261KWQ8-F1
#
_cell.length_a   1.000
_cell.length_b   1.000
_cell.length_c   1.000
_cell.angle_alpha   90.00
_cell.angle_beta   90.00
_cell.angle_gamma   90.00
#
_symmetry.space_group_name_H-M   'P 1'
#
loop_
_entity.id
_entity.type
_entity.pdbx_description
1 polymer ?
#
loop_
_entity_poly.entity_id
_entity_poly.type
_entity_poly.pdbx_seq_one_letter_code
_entity_poly.pdbx_strand_id
1 'polypeptide(L)'
;MTIALDRLPKKQEQKFLCFYVNTTHKMQIARISNVENQYWERAVFPGERFLFEGVPEAELEIHQAQENGEIRCERFLCQDLKVDE
;
A
#
# COMPACT_ATOMS: atom_id res chain seq x y z
N MET A 1 -28.67 -4.99 28.96
CA MET A 1 -27.61 -5.82 28.35
C MET A 1 -26.63 -4.86 27.72
N THR A 2 -25.49 -4.61 28.37
CA THR A 2 -24.48 -3.67 27.91
C THR A 2 -23.36 -4.48 27.29
N ILE A 3 -23.20 -4.37 25.97
CA ILE A 3 -22.09 -4.99 25.26
C ILE A 3 -20.88 -4.11 25.55
N ALA A 4 -19.99 -4.58 26.43
CA ALA A 4 -18.68 -3.99 26.56
C ALA A 4 -17.93 -4.30 25.26
N LEU A 5 -17.78 -3.29 24.39
CA LEU A 5 -16.75 -3.32 23.36
C LEU A 5 -15.42 -3.27 24.09
N ASP A 6 -14.84 -4.43 24.36
CA ASP A 6 -13.45 -4.57 24.79
C ASP A 6 -12.60 -3.75 23.82
N ARG A 7 -12.17 -2.57 24.27
CA ARG A 7 -11.09 -1.83 23.63
C ARG A 7 -9.83 -2.64 23.87
N LEU A 8 -9.62 -3.67 23.04
CA LEU A 8 -8.32 -4.28 22.90
C LEU A 8 -7.31 -3.15 22.70
N PRO A 9 -6.17 -3.15 23.41
CA PRO A 9 -5.17 -2.12 23.22
C PRO A 9 -4.82 -2.14 21.73
N LYS A 10 -5.12 -1.04 21.02
CA LYS A 10 -4.65 -0.87 19.64
C LYS A 10 -3.14 -1.02 19.72
N LYS A 11 -2.63 -2.17 19.27
CA LYS A 11 -1.19 -2.38 19.09
C LYS A 11 -0.74 -1.16 18.31
N GLN A 12 0.17 -0.38 18.88
CA GLN A 12 0.69 0.79 18.21
C GLN A 12 1.54 0.23 17.08
N GLU A 13 0.91 -0.02 15.94
CA GLU A 13 1.60 -0.52 14.75
C GLU A 13 2.55 0.58 14.33
N GLN A 14 3.85 0.29 14.41
CA GLN A 14 4.88 1.26 14.11
C GLN A 14 4.84 1.51 12.60
N LYS A 15 4.17 2.59 12.22
CA LYS A 15 4.14 3.06 10.84
C LYS A 15 5.48 3.70 10.50
N PHE A 16 5.89 3.54 9.26
CA PHE A 16 7.05 4.22 8.71
C PHE A 16 6.76 4.70 7.28
N LEU A 17 7.59 5.64 6.82
CA LEU A 17 7.50 6.19 5.49
C LEU A 17 8.00 5.17 4.47
N CYS A 18 7.14 4.84 3.51
CA CYS A 18 7.43 3.97 2.38
C CYS A 18 7.51 4.78 1.09
N PHE A 19 8.26 4.28 0.13
CA PHE A 19 8.48 4.93 -1.16
C PHE A 19 8.35 3.96 -2.33
N TYR A 20 7.56 4.36 -3.33
CA TYR A 20 7.44 3.67 -4.60
C TYR A 20 7.63 4.64 -5.76
N VAL A 21 8.25 4.17 -6.84
CA VAL A 21 8.35 4.92 -8.11
C VAL A 21 7.74 4.10 -9.22
N ASN A 22 6.80 4.71 -9.94
CA ASN A 22 6.35 4.13 -11.19
C ASN A 22 7.41 4.38 -12.27
N THR A 23 8.27 3.40 -12.52
CA THR A 23 9.31 3.47 -13.57
C THR A 23 8.79 3.08 -14.96
N THR A 24 7.49 2.79 -15.09
CA THR A 24 6.87 2.41 -16.35
C THR A 24 6.33 3.65 -17.09
N HIS A 25 5.94 3.45 -18.35
CA HIS A 25 5.31 4.50 -19.17
C HIS A 25 3.78 4.48 -19.10
N LYS A 26 3.19 3.73 -18.17
CA LYS A 26 1.73 3.61 -18.02
C LYS A 26 1.29 4.04 -16.63
N MET A 27 0.07 4.55 -16.53
CA MET A 27 -0.55 4.80 -15.23
C MET A 27 -0.78 3.47 -14.50
N GLN A 28 -0.56 3.48 -13.19
CA GLN A 28 -0.77 2.34 -12.31
C GLN A 28 -1.76 2.70 -11.20
N ILE A 29 -2.38 1.69 -10.59
CA ILE A 29 -3.15 1.84 -9.36
C ILE A 29 -2.38 1.18 -8.22
N ALA A 30 -1.95 1.97 -7.25
CA ALA A 30 -1.36 1.51 -6.00
C ALA A 30 -2.47 1.28 -4.96
N ARG A 31 -2.42 0.16 -4.24
CA ARG A 31 -3.44 -0.22 -3.25
C ARG A 31 -2.81 -0.91 -2.04
N ILE A 32 -3.36 -0.65 -0.85
CA ILE A 32 -3.17 -1.50 0.34
C ILE A 32 -4.54 -2.04 0.74
N SER A 33 -4.63 -3.36 0.95
CA SER A 33 -5.89 -4.01 1.35
C SER A 33 -5.72 -5.18 2.33
N ASN A 34 -4.48 -5.57 2.63
CA ASN A 34 -4.20 -6.73 3.47
C ASN A 34 -4.19 -6.42 4.99
N VAL A 35 -4.29 -5.15 5.38
CA VAL A 35 -4.33 -4.71 6.78
C VAL A 35 -5.71 -4.12 7.11
N GLU A 36 -6.31 -4.60 8.21
CA GLU A 36 -7.63 -4.14 8.66
C GLU A 36 -7.65 -2.62 8.87
N ASN A 37 -8.70 -1.95 8.39
CA ASN A 37 -8.90 -0.50 8.50
C ASN A 37 -7.84 0.39 7.82
N GLN A 38 -6.96 -0.17 6.98
CA GLN A 38 -5.95 0.58 6.22
C GLN A 38 -6.15 0.49 4.69
N TYR A 39 -7.39 0.25 4.25
CA TYR A 39 -7.71 0.23 2.83
C TYR A 39 -7.56 1.60 2.18
N TRP A 40 -6.77 1.67 1.13
CA TRP A 40 -6.74 2.82 0.22
C TRP A 40 -6.28 2.39 -1.17
N GLU A 41 -6.65 3.19 -2.17
CA GLU A 41 -6.17 3.07 -3.55
C GLU A 41 -5.84 4.46 -4.12
N ARG A 42 -4.82 4.53 -4.99
CA ARG A 42 -4.37 5.77 -5.60
C ARG A 42 -3.79 5.52 -6.99
N ALA A 43 -4.03 6.43 -7.93
CA ALA A 43 -3.33 6.44 -9.21
C ALA A 43 -1.89 6.95 -9.07
N VAL A 44 -0.94 6.25 -9.69
CA VAL A 44 0.48 6.63 -9.77
C VAL A 44 0.86 6.82 -11.24
N PHE A 45 1.19 8.05 -11.61
CA PHE A 45 1.54 8.40 -12.99
C PHE A 45 2.95 7.95 -13.37
N PRO A 46 3.25 7.79 -14.67
CA PRO A 46 4.61 7.53 -15.14
C PRO A 46 5.64 8.50 -14.55
N GLY A 47 6.68 7.97 -13.90
CA GLY A 47 7.73 8.75 -13.25
C GLY A 47 7.34 9.38 -11.91
N GLU A 48 6.10 9.21 -11.44
CA GLU A 48 5.66 9.74 -10.16
C GLU A 48 6.35 8.99 -9.00
N ARG A 49 6.78 9.80 -8.04
CA ARG A 49 7.30 9.37 -6.74
C ARG A 49 6.16 9.37 -5.74
N PHE A 50 5.77 8.19 -5.28
CA PHE A 50 4.69 8.01 -4.34
C PHE A 50 5.23 7.67 -2.95
N LEU A 51 5.06 8.62 -2.03
CA LEU A 51 5.35 8.46 -0.61
C LEU A 51 4.05 8.20 0.14
N PHE A 52 4.08 7.23 1.06
CA PHE A 52 2.94 6.87 1.89
C PHE A 52 3.39 6.26 3.22
N GLU A 53 2.51 6.26 4.21
CA GLU A 53 2.76 5.58 5.48
C GLU A 53 2.23 4.14 5.42
N GLY A 54 3.06 3.19 5.83
CA GLY A 54 2.71 1.77 5.90
C GLY A 54 3.19 1.14 7.19
N VAL A 55 2.55 0.05 7.58
CA VAL A 55 3.03 -0.88 8.63
C VAL A 55 3.87 -1.98 7.97
N PRO A 56 4.83 -2.62 8.68
CA PRO A 56 5.76 -3.57 8.05
C PRO A 56 5.10 -4.71 7.29
N GLU A 57 3.96 -5.18 7.77
CA GLU A 57 3.22 -6.31 7.24
C GLU A 57 2.28 -5.91 6.09
N ALA A 58 2.11 -4.61 5.81
CA ALA A 58 1.25 -4.15 4.73
C ALA A 58 1.88 -4.45 3.36
N GLU A 59 1.04 -4.84 2.40
CA GLU A 59 1.43 -5.12 1.02
C GLU A 59 0.93 -4.00 0.11
N LEU A 60 1.87 -3.31 -0.55
CA LEU A 60 1.58 -2.41 -1.65
C LEU A 60 1.32 -3.24 -2.90
N GLU A 61 0.07 -3.27 -3.35
CA GLU A 61 -0.34 -3.86 -4.61
C GLU A 61 -0.29 -2.82 -5.73
N ILE A 62 0.38 -3.14 -6.84
CA ILE A 62 0.45 -2.31 -8.04
C ILE A 62 -0.29 -3.01 -9.17
N HIS A 63 -1.40 -2.41 -9.61
CA HIS A 63 -2.22 -2.89 -10.72
C HIS A 63 -1.95 -2.07 -11.97
N GLN A 64 -1.57 -2.72 -13.07
CA GLN A 64 -1.27 -2.05 -14.35
C GLN A 64 -1.90 -2.79 -15.54
N ALA A 65 -2.63 -2.04 -16.36
CA ALA A 65 -3.14 -2.52 -17.63
C ALA A 65 -2.02 -2.79 -18.65
N GLN A 66 -2.04 -3.97 -19.25
CA GLN A 66 -1.13 -4.42 -20.29
C GLN A 66 -1.74 -4.19 -21.69
N GLU A 67 -0.93 -4.28 -22.74
CA GLU A 67 -1.39 -4.02 -24.13
C GLU A 67 -2.33 -5.10 -24.65
N ASN A 68 -2.21 -6.32 -24.13
CA ASN A 68 -3.08 -7.45 -24.44
C ASN A 68 -4.43 -7.40 -23.68
N GLY A 69 -4.70 -6.34 -22.92
CA GLY A 69 -5.92 -6.19 -22.13
C GLY A 69 -5.89 -6.85 -20.74
N GLU A 70 -4.80 -7.53 -20.37
CA GLU A 70 -4.64 -8.11 -19.03
C GLU A 70 -4.28 -7.04 -17.99
N ILE A 71 -4.58 -7.32 -16.72
CA ILE A 71 -4.12 -6.50 -15.59
C ILE A 71 -3.04 -7.28 -14.87
N ARG A 72 -1.82 -6.74 -14.87
CA ARG A 72 -0.72 -7.27 -14.07
C ARG A 72 -0.83 -6.71 -12.65
N CYS A 73 -0.74 -7.58 -11.66
CA CYS A 73 -0.68 -7.21 -10.25
C CYS A 73 0.68 -7.63 -9.68
N GLU A 74 1.40 -6.67 -9.11
CA GLU A 74 2.64 -6.91 -8.35
C GLU A 74 2.40 -6.54 -6.89
N ARG A 75 3.08 -7.23 -5.96
CA ARG A 75 2.97 -6.97 -4.52
C ARG A 75 4.34 -6.74 -3.92
N PHE A 76 4.44 -5.75 -3.05
CA PHE A 76 5.65 -5.40 -2.32
C PHE A 76 5.33 -5.26 -0.85
N LEU A 77 6.13 -5.86 0.03
CA LEU A 77 6.01 -5.59 1.46
C LEU A 77 6.45 -4.16 1.75
N CYS A 78 5.70 -3.43 2.56
CA CYS A 78 6.04 -2.07 2.95
C CYS A 78 7.41 -2.05 3.66
N GLN A 79 7.77 -3.09 4.41
CA GLN A 79 9.09 -3.25 5.01
C GLN A 79 10.23 -3.11 3.99
N ASP A 80 10.05 -3.61 2.76
CA ASP A 80 11.06 -3.54 1.69
C ASP A 80 11.06 -2.18 0.97
N LEU A 81 10.00 -1.38 1.16
CA LEU A 81 9.84 -0.05 0.58
C LEU A 81 10.16 1.08 1.56
N LYS A 82 10.60 0.75 2.77
CA LYS A 82 10.91 1.72 3.82
C LYS A 82 11.99 2.69 3.34
N VAL A 83 11.77 3.97 3.59
CA VAL A 83 12.79 5.01 3.38
C VAL A 83 13.82 4.90 4.52
N ASP A 84 15.09 4.73 4.16
CA ASP A 84 16.21 4.88 5.10
C ASP A 84 16.41 6.35 5.46
N GLU A 85 16.71 6.60 6.73
CA GLU A 85 16.97 7.93 7.29
C GLU A 85 18.40 8.40 6.99
#